data_AF-A0AAV9E356-F1
#
_entry.id   AF-A0AAV9E356-F1
#
_cell.length_a   1.000
_cell.length_b   1.000
_cell.length_c   1.000
_cell.angle_alpha   90.00
_cell.angle_beta   90.00
_cell.angle_gamma   90.00
#
_symmetry.space_group_name_H-M   'P 1'
#
loop_
_entity.id
_entity.type
_entity.pdbx_description
1 polymer ?
#
loop_
_entity_poly.entity_id
_entity_poly.type
_entity_poly.pdbx_seq_one_letter_code
_entity_poly.pdbx_strand_id
1 'polypeptide(L)'
;MMPPTSPQAMLPSQPPLAPAPAPAAPAPALPAPAKSGKSSLPPLKCPMAGTFYRCSGPGEPPFVKVGDKVQKGQVICIIEAMKLMNEIEADQSGTVIEILAEDGKPVSVDMPLLVIEP
;
A
#
# COMPACT_ATOMS: atom_id res chain seq x y z
N MET A 1 32.68 32.88 -76.25
CA MET A 1 33.76 32.77 -75.24
C MET A 1 33.15 33.04 -73.87
N MET A 2 33.40 32.15 -72.91
CA MET A 2 32.62 31.88 -71.68
C MET A 2 32.61 33.02 -70.63
N PRO A 3 31.55 33.16 -69.81
CA PRO A 3 31.64 33.84 -68.51
C PRO A 3 32.23 32.91 -67.42
N PRO A 4 32.92 33.46 -66.41
CA PRO A 4 33.69 32.70 -65.42
C PRO A 4 32.82 32.03 -64.35
N THR A 5 33.12 30.75 -64.12
CA THR A 5 32.61 29.92 -63.02
C THR A 5 33.10 30.46 -61.68
N SER A 6 32.16 30.88 -60.83
CA SER A 6 32.45 31.20 -59.43
C SER A 6 32.38 29.93 -58.56
N PRO A 7 33.26 29.77 -57.55
CA PRO A 7 33.23 28.61 -56.66
C PRO A 7 32.07 28.72 -55.68
N GLN A 8 31.18 27.72 -55.69
CA GLN A 8 30.14 27.58 -54.67
C GLN A 8 30.78 27.28 -53.32
N ALA A 9 30.53 28.16 -52.35
CA ALA A 9 30.88 27.92 -50.95
C ALA A 9 29.97 26.83 -50.37
N MET A 10 30.56 25.71 -49.98
CA MET A 10 29.90 24.65 -49.21
C MET A 10 29.62 25.17 -47.80
N LEU A 11 28.34 25.25 -47.42
CA LEU A 11 27.93 25.51 -46.04
C LEU A 11 28.08 24.22 -45.20
N PRO A 12 28.53 24.30 -43.94
CA PRO A 12 28.62 23.15 -43.06
C PRO A 12 27.23 22.67 -42.60
N SER A 13 27.01 21.36 -42.71
CA SER A 13 25.83 20.67 -42.21
C SER A 13 25.77 20.74 -40.68
N GLN A 14 24.68 21.29 -40.13
CA GLN A 14 24.42 21.27 -38.69
C GLN A 14 23.97 19.86 -38.26
N PRO A 15 24.45 19.32 -37.11
CA PRO A 15 23.93 18.08 -36.57
C PRO A 15 22.50 18.26 -36.02
N PRO A 16 21.65 17.23 -36.09
CA PRO A 16 20.29 17.31 -35.56
C PRO A 16 20.30 17.45 -34.04
N LEU A 17 19.51 18.40 -33.56
CA LEU A 17 19.24 18.61 -32.14
C LEU A 17 18.55 17.36 -31.55
N ALA A 18 19.10 16.81 -30.47
CA ALA A 18 18.43 15.79 -29.68
C ALA A 18 17.15 16.35 -29.04
N PRO A 19 16.06 15.57 -28.90
CA PRO A 19 14.85 16.04 -28.27
C PRO A 19 15.07 16.19 -26.75
N ALA A 20 14.64 17.33 -26.21
CA ALA A 20 14.61 17.59 -24.77
C ALA A 20 13.65 16.61 -24.06
N PRO A 21 13.95 16.19 -22.81
CA PRO A 21 13.04 15.35 -22.06
C PRO A 21 11.78 16.13 -21.72
N ALA A 22 10.62 15.56 -22.05
CA ALA A 22 9.33 16.07 -21.65
C ALA A 22 9.20 16.06 -20.11
N PRO A 23 8.52 17.05 -19.50
CA PRO A 23 8.23 17.03 -18.07
C PRO A 23 7.47 15.76 -17.70
N ALA A 24 7.98 15.02 -16.72
CA ALA A 24 7.31 13.85 -16.17
C ALA A 24 5.91 14.27 -15.64
N ALA A 25 4.88 13.63 -16.18
CA ALA A 25 3.53 13.74 -15.65
C ALA A 25 3.52 13.29 -14.17
N PRO A 26 2.73 13.94 -13.29
CA PRO A 26 2.59 13.48 -11.92
C PRO A 26 2.01 12.07 -11.92
N ALA A 27 2.65 11.16 -11.19
CA ALA A 27 2.11 9.83 -10.94
C ALA A 27 0.70 9.95 -10.33
N PRO A 28 -0.26 9.07 -10.68
CA PRO A 28 -1.57 9.08 -10.06
C PRO A 28 -1.40 8.81 -8.56
N ALA A 29 -1.78 9.77 -7.73
CA ALA A 29 -1.97 9.53 -6.32
C ALA A 29 -3.06 8.44 -6.19
N LEU A 30 -2.70 7.32 -5.57
CA LEU A 30 -3.64 6.28 -5.15
C LEU A 30 -4.79 6.94 -4.37
N PRO A 31 -6.06 6.59 -4.65
CA PRO A 31 -7.18 7.09 -3.86
C PRO A 31 -7.02 6.55 -2.44
N ALA A 32 -6.93 7.46 -1.47
CA ALA A 32 -7.06 7.12 -0.06
C ALA A 32 -8.41 6.40 0.15
N PRO A 33 -8.45 5.22 0.81
CA PRO A 33 -9.69 4.49 0.98
C PRO A 33 -10.73 5.35 1.70
N ALA A 34 -11.95 5.27 1.18
CA ALA A 34 -13.11 6.00 1.65
C ALA A 34 -13.36 5.76 3.15
N LYS A 35 -13.56 6.86 3.86
CA LYS A 35 -14.05 7.00 5.22
C LYS A 35 -15.40 6.29 5.38
N SER A 36 -15.37 4.99 5.64
CA SER A 36 -16.55 4.23 6.05
C SER A 36 -16.62 4.23 7.58
N GLY A 37 -17.82 4.43 8.12
CA GLY A 37 -18.20 4.61 9.53
C GLY A 37 -17.11 4.55 10.58
N LYS A 38 -16.50 5.69 10.92
CA LYS A 38 -15.58 5.76 12.05
C LYS A 38 -16.33 5.37 13.32
N SER A 39 -16.08 4.17 13.83
CA SER A 39 -16.14 4.02 15.27
C SER A 39 -15.24 5.09 15.89
N SER A 40 -15.76 5.83 16.87
CA SER A 40 -14.98 6.86 17.57
C SER A 40 -13.89 6.26 18.48
N LEU A 41 -13.80 4.93 18.51
CA LEU A 41 -12.85 4.16 19.30
C LEU A 41 -11.49 4.06 18.57
N PRO A 42 -10.37 4.05 19.32
CA PRO A 42 -9.05 3.90 18.73
C PRO A 42 -8.93 2.51 18.06
N PRO A 43 -8.50 2.44 16.79
CA PRO A 43 -8.24 1.16 16.14
C PRO A 43 -7.00 0.50 16.73
N LEU A 44 -7.02 -0.83 16.81
CA LEU A 44 -5.81 -1.61 17.03
C LEU A 44 -4.91 -1.45 15.80
N LYS A 45 -3.66 -1.05 16.07
CA LYS A 45 -2.68 -0.80 15.04
C LYS A 45 -1.72 -1.96 14.86
N CYS A 46 -1.19 -2.03 13.66
CA CYS A 46 -0.20 -2.98 13.23
C CYS A 46 1.18 -2.68 13.86
N PRO A 47 1.80 -3.62 14.62
CA PRO A 47 3.08 -3.38 15.27
C PRO A 47 4.30 -3.55 14.35
N MET A 48 4.11 -4.15 13.16
CA MET A 48 5.18 -4.48 12.22
C MET A 48 4.72 -4.35 10.77
N ALA A 49 5.63 -4.26 9.81
CA ALA A 49 5.27 -4.32 8.40
C ALA A 49 5.22 -5.78 7.92
N GLY A 50 4.24 -6.13 7.09
CA GLY A 50 4.05 -7.50 6.61
C GLY A 50 2.77 -7.65 5.79
N THR A 51 2.29 -8.89 5.67
CA THR A 51 1.01 -9.21 5.02
C THR A 51 0.00 -9.63 6.07
N PHE A 52 -1.19 -9.03 6.07
CA PHE A 52 -2.25 -9.35 7.02
C PHE A 52 -3.05 -10.57 6.58
N TYR A 53 -3.30 -11.48 7.51
CA TYR A 53 -4.17 -12.65 7.33
C TYR A 53 -5.17 -12.76 8.47
N ARG A 54 -6.41 -13.09 8.11
CA ARG A 54 -7.50 -13.27 9.08
C ARG A 54 -7.54 -14.67 9.68
N CYS A 55 -6.83 -15.63 9.08
CA CYS A 55 -6.83 -17.04 9.45
C CYS A 55 -5.41 -17.53 9.72
N SER A 56 -5.28 -18.64 10.43
CA SER A 56 -4.02 -19.39 10.67
C SER A 56 -3.37 -19.88 9.38
N GLY A 57 -4.16 -20.12 8.35
CA GLY A 57 -3.70 -20.60 7.05
C GLY A 57 -4.80 -20.61 5.99
N PRO A 58 -4.46 -20.99 4.75
CA PRO A 58 -5.41 -21.03 3.64
C PRO A 58 -6.50 -22.08 3.89
N GLY A 59 -7.76 -21.65 3.88
CA GLY A 59 -8.93 -22.51 4.08
C GLY A 59 -9.32 -22.73 5.54
N GLU A 60 -8.57 -22.20 6.51
CA GLU A 60 -8.95 -22.19 7.92
C GLU A 60 -9.98 -21.08 8.21
N PRO A 61 -10.81 -21.24 9.25
CA PRO A 61 -11.70 -20.18 9.70
C PRO A 61 -10.90 -18.97 10.20
N PRO A 62 -11.45 -17.74 10.07
CA PRO A 62 -10.81 -16.57 10.62
C PRO A 62 -10.79 -16.62 12.16
N PHE A 63 -9.74 -16.08 12.77
CA PHE A 63 -9.59 -16.00 14.23
C PHE A 63 -10.76 -15.24 14.87
N VAL A 64 -11.18 -14.14 14.24
CA VAL A 64 -12.29 -13.29 14.70
C VAL A 64 -13.10 -12.76 13.53
N LYS A 65 -14.34 -12.36 13.81
CA LYS A 65 -15.25 -11.71 12.87
C LYS A 65 -15.84 -10.46 13.51
N VAL A 66 -16.43 -9.59 12.69
CA VAL A 66 -17.22 -8.47 13.22
C VAL A 66 -18.40 -9.02 14.02
N GLY A 67 -18.53 -8.59 15.27
CA GLY A 67 -19.49 -9.05 16.27
C GLY A 67 -18.94 -10.08 17.27
N ASP A 68 -17.73 -10.61 17.06
CA ASP A 68 -17.13 -11.57 18.00
C ASP A 68 -16.57 -10.90 19.25
N LYS A 69 -16.67 -11.59 20.38
CA LYS A 69 -16.05 -11.18 21.64
C LYS A 69 -14.62 -11.69 21.73
N VAL A 70 -13.70 -10.79 22.08
CA VAL A 70 -12.28 -11.06 22.25
C VAL A 70 -11.82 -10.74 23.66
N GLN A 71 -10.78 -11.42 24.13
CA GLN A 71 -10.12 -11.15 25.40
C GLN A 71 -8.72 -10.58 25.18
N LYS A 72 -8.24 -9.77 26.12
CA LYS A 72 -6.83 -9.33 26.11
C LYS A 72 -5.89 -10.54 26.04
N GLY A 73 -4.96 -10.53 25.10
CA GLY A 73 -4.05 -11.65 24.82
C GLY A 73 -4.60 -12.72 23.88
N GLN A 74 -5.83 -12.59 23.40
CA GLN A 74 -6.39 -13.52 22.41
C GLN A 74 -5.84 -13.21 21.02
N VAL A 75 -5.41 -14.22 20.28
CA VAL A 75 -4.99 -14.09 18.87
C VAL A 75 -6.18 -13.69 18.00
N ILE A 76 -6.01 -12.61 17.24
CA ILE A 76 -7.06 -12.00 16.41
C ILE A 76 -6.71 -12.00 14.92
N CYS A 77 -5.43 -12.03 14.56
CA CYS A 77 -4.96 -12.11 13.18
C CYS A 77 -3.49 -12.52 13.14
N ILE A 78 -2.99 -12.80 11.94
CA ILE A 78 -1.58 -13.07 11.70
C ILE A 78 -1.00 -12.00 10.78
N ILE A 79 0.24 -11.62 11.03
CA ILE A 79 1.04 -10.82 10.11
C ILE A 79 2.24 -11.64 9.64
N GLU A 80 2.30 -11.88 8.34
CA GLU A 80 3.45 -12.52 7.71
C GLU A 80 4.54 -11.46 7.46
N ALA A 81 5.65 -11.59 8.17
CA ALA A 81 6.83 -10.75 7.98
C ALA A 81 8.05 -11.65 7.77
N MET A 82 8.76 -11.49 6.64
CA MET A 82 9.98 -12.26 6.34
C MET A 82 9.81 -13.80 6.44
N LYS A 83 8.68 -14.34 5.95
CA LYS A 83 8.27 -15.77 6.05
C LYS A 83 7.93 -16.27 7.46
N LEU A 84 7.83 -15.39 8.45
CA LEU A 84 7.35 -15.73 9.78
C LEU A 84 5.90 -15.27 9.94
N MET A 85 5.06 -16.18 10.43
CA MET A 85 3.67 -15.92 10.78
C MET A 85 3.62 -15.42 12.22
N ASN A 86 3.55 -14.10 12.40
CA ASN A 86 3.49 -13.48 13.73
C ASN A 86 2.04 -13.30 14.15
N GLU A 87 1.65 -13.94 15.23
CA GLU A 87 0.33 -13.80 15.82
C GLU A 87 0.18 -12.42 16.45
N ILE A 88 -0.92 -11.75 16.15
CA ILE A 88 -1.29 -10.47 16.74
C ILE A 88 -2.38 -10.75 17.77
N GLU A 89 -2.13 -10.30 18.99
CA GLU A 89 -3.05 -10.46 20.11
C GLU A 89 -3.86 -9.18 20.33
N ALA A 90 -5.09 -9.33 20.85
CA ALA A 90 -5.87 -8.19 21.30
C ALA A 90 -5.22 -7.53 22.52
N ASP A 91 -5.07 -6.21 22.49
CA ASP A 91 -4.51 -5.42 23.60
C ASP A 91 -5.51 -5.21 24.75
N GLN A 92 -6.80 -5.38 24.46
CA GLN A 92 -7.93 -5.25 25.37
C GLN A 92 -9.02 -6.30 25.10
N SER A 93 -9.82 -6.59 26.13
CA SER A 93 -11.03 -7.39 25.98
C SER A 93 -12.16 -6.53 25.44
N GLY A 94 -13.08 -7.11 24.66
CA GLY A 94 -14.19 -6.37 24.07
C GLY A 94 -14.89 -7.12 22.92
N THR A 95 -15.55 -6.38 22.05
CA THR A 95 -16.23 -6.89 20.84
C THR A 95 -15.60 -6.28 19.60
N VAL A 96 -15.29 -7.09 18.60
CA VAL A 96 -14.79 -6.61 17.30
C VAL A 96 -15.94 -5.94 16.56
N ILE A 97 -15.86 -4.63 16.36
CA ILE A 97 -16.95 -3.88 15.69
C ILE A 97 -16.62 -3.57 14.23
N GLU A 98 -15.34 -3.60 13.86
CA GLU A 98 -14.90 -3.30 12.50
C GLU A 98 -13.53 -3.95 12.23
N ILE A 99 -13.31 -4.42 11.00
CA ILE A 99 -12.01 -4.90 10.51
C ILE A 99 -11.62 -4.00 9.33
N LEU A 100 -10.56 -3.21 9.50
CA LEU A 100 -10.08 -2.26 8.49
C LEU A 100 -9.06 -2.86 7.53
N ALA A 101 -8.32 -3.88 7.97
CA ALA A 101 -7.35 -4.59 7.14
C ALA A 101 -8.03 -5.69 6.30
N GLU A 102 -7.56 -5.82 5.07
CA GLU A 102 -8.04 -6.83 4.12
C GLU A 102 -7.10 -8.05 4.09
N ASP A 103 -7.67 -9.24 3.99
CA ASP A 103 -6.94 -10.51 3.94
C ASP A 103 -5.99 -10.58 2.72
N GLY A 104 -4.75 -10.99 2.96
CA GLY A 104 -3.71 -11.10 1.94
C GLY A 104 -3.17 -9.73 1.46
N LYS A 105 -3.50 -8.63 2.13
CA LYS A 105 -2.97 -7.30 1.78
C LYS A 105 -1.74 -6.92 2.63
N PRO A 106 -0.82 -6.14 2.05
CA PRO A 106 0.30 -5.60 2.82
C PRO A 106 -0.18 -4.55 3.82
N VAL A 107 0.36 -4.62 5.03
CA VAL A 107 0.18 -3.68 6.13
C VAL A 107 1.55 -3.14 6.58
N SER A 108 1.56 -1.97 7.21
CA SER A 108 2.78 -1.33 7.71
C SER A 108 2.63 -0.99 9.19
N VAL A 109 3.73 -0.63 9.84
CA VAL A 109 3.69 -0.10 11.21
C VAL A 109 2.64 1.02 11.32
N ASP A 110 1.90 1.00 12.43
CA ASP A 110 0.82 1.93 12.75
C ASP A 110 -0.45 1.84 11.88
N MET A 111 -0.51 0.92 10.92
CA MET A 111 -1.70 0.76 10.07
C MET A 111 -2.86 0.17 10.89
N PRO A 112 -4.08 0.73 10.79
CA PRO A 112 -5.23 0.23 11.54
C PRO A 112 -5.64 -1.14 11.00
N LEU A 113 -5.76 -2.13 11.90
CA LEU A 113 -6.14 -3.49 11.57
C LEU A 113 -7.63 -3.73 11.82
N LEU A 114 -8.08 -3.44 13.04
CA LEU A 114 -9.47 -3.63 13.47
C LEU A 114 -9.80 -2.68 14.63
N VAL A 115 -11.08 -2.58 14.99
CA VAL A 115 -11.54 -1.80 16.16
C VAL A 115 -12.20 -2.73 17.16
N ILE A 116 -11.79 -2.63 18.43
CA ILE A 116 -12.36 -3.37 19.55
C ILE A 116 -13.12 -2.39 20.44
N GLU A 117 -14.40 -2.65 20.67
CA GLU A 117 -15.22 -1.96 21.66
C GLU A 117 -15.10 -2.67 23.02
N PRO A 118 -14.56 -2.02 24.07
CA PRO A 118 -14.36 -2.64 25.38
C PRO A 118 -15.67 -2.98 26.11
#